data_AF-A0A661Z0M7-F1
#
_entry.id   AF-A0A661Z0M7-F1
#
_cell.length_a   1.000
_cell.length_b   1.000
_cell.length_c   1.000
_cell.angle_alpha   90.00
_cell.angle_beta   90.00
_cell.angle_gamma   90.00
#
_symmetry.space_group_name_H-M   'P 1'
#
loop_
_entity.id
_entity.type
_entity.pdbx_description
1 polymer ?
#
loop_
_entity_poly.entity_id
_entity_poly.type
_entity_poly.pdbx_seq_one_letter_code
_entity_poly.pdbx_strand_id
1 'polypeptide(L)' 'MKLEHKIYNSLKQYGISDTVEVFHNPSYEQLRADELDSKLEGFEKGYMTELDAVNVMTGVFTG' A
#
# COMPACT_ATOMS: atom_id res chain seq x y z
N MET A 1 -3.07 -13.83 -15.79
CA MET A 1 -3.88 -15.02 -15.41
C MET A 1 -3.19 -16.06 -14.52
N LYS A 2 -2.18 -16.84 -14.95
CA LYS A 2 -1.60 -17.91 -14.07
C LYS A 2 -0.90 -17.39 -12.81
N LEU A 3 -0.18 -16.26 -12.91
CA LEU A 3 0.56 -15.68 -11.78
C LEU A 3 -0.38 -15.08 -10.73
N GLU A 4 -1.36 -14.27 -11.16
CA GLU A 4 -2.37 -13.70 -10.27
C GLU A 4 -3.10 -14.80 -9.51
N HIS A 5 -3.60 -15.83 -10.21
CA HIS A 5 -4.31 -16.93 -9.57
C HIS A 5 -3.46 -17.65 -8.50
N LYS A 6 -2.15 -17.77 -8.72
CA LYS A 6 -1.23 -18.32 -7.71
C LYS A 6 -1.14 -17.43 -6.47
N ILE A 7 -1.04 -16.11 -6.64
CA ILE A 7 -0.95 -15.16 -5.54
C ILE A 7 -2.23 -15.18 -4.71
N TYR A 8 -3.41 -15.08 -5.33
CA TYR A 8 -4.69 -15.14 -4.62
C TYR A 8 -4.87 -16.44 -3.83
N ASN A 9 -4.50 -17.60 -4.38
CA ASN A 9 -4.55 -18.86 -3.64
C ASN A 9 -3.52 -18.92 -2.50
N SER A 10 -2.37 -18.28 -2.67
CA SER A 10 -1.34 -18.19 -1.62
C SER A 10 -1.75 -17.26 -0.47
N LEU A 11 -2.75 -16.38 -0.65
CA LEU A 11 -3.30 -15.57 0.45
C LEU A 11 -4.28 -16.36 1.32
N LYS A 12 -5.03 -17.29 0.72
CA LYS A 12 -6.02 -18.13 1.43
C LYS A 12 -5.42 -18.97 2.56
N GLN A 13 -4.20 -19.46 2.38
CA GLN A 13 -3.45 -20.20 3.42
C GLN A 13 -3.11 -19.34 4.64
N TYR A 14 -3.14 -18.01 4.54
CA TYR A 14 -3.01 -17.07 5.66
C TYR A 14 -4.37 -16.60 6.21
N GLY A 15 -5.48 -17.19 5.74
CA GLY A 15 -6.83 -16.81 6.16
C GLY A 15 -7.37 -15.54 5.51
N ILE A 16 -6.69 -15.00 4.50
CA ILE A 16 -7.15 -13.81 3.77
C ILE A 16 -8.08 -14.26 2.63
N SER A 17 -9.37 -13.96 2.75
CA SER A 17 -10.41 -14.18 1.72
C SER A 17 -10.99 -12.86 1.23
N ASP A 18 -11.73 -12.90 0.11
CA ASP A 18 -12.55 -11.77 -0.37
C ASP A 18 -11.77 -10.48 -0.68
N THR A 19 -10.50 -10.60 -1.06
CA THR A 19 -9.66 -9.48 -1.50
C THR A 19 -10.22 -8.86 -2.79
N VAL A 20 -10.52 -7.56 -2.75
CA VAL A 20 -11.03 -6.79 -3.90
C VAL A 20 -9.98 -6.68 -5.00
N GLU A 21 -8.72 -6.42 -4.62
CA GLU A 21 -7.60 -6.23 -5.55
C GLU A 21 -6.27 -6.62 -4.88
N VAL A 22 -5.27 -6.99 -5.68
CA VAL A 22 -3.93 -7.34 -5.21
C VAL A 22 -2.88 -6.60 -6.05
N PHE A 23 -2.15 -5.69 -5.41
CA PHE A 23 -1.00 -5.00 -5.98
C PHE A 23 0.28 -5.79 -5.69
N HIS A 24 0.83 -6.48 -6.70
CA HIS A 24 2.03 -7.31 -6.54
C HIS A 24 3.25 -6.69 -7.23
N ASN A 25 4.31 -6.43 -6.46
CA ASN A 25 5.51 -5.73 -6.91
C ASN A 25 5.18 -4.36 -7.56
N PRO A 26 4.47 -3.47 -6.85
CA PRO A 26 4.15 -2.14 -7.37
C PRO A 26 5.43 -1.36 -7.67
N SER A 27 5.38 -0.51 -8.68
CA SER A 27 6.47 0.42 -8.97
C SER A 27 6.52 1.55 -7.95
N TYR A 28 7.67 2.21 -7.83
CA TYR A 28 7.79 3.41 -6.98
C TYR A 28 6.80 4.51 -7.38
N GLU A 29 6.51 4.67 -8.67
CA GLU A 29 5.55 5.68 -9.13
C GLU A 29 4.12 5.34 -8.69
N GLN A 30 3.74 4.07 -8.75
CA GLN A 30 2.43 3.62 -8.26
C GLN A 30 2.32 3.84 -6.75
N LEU A 31 3.35 3.43 -5.99
CA LEU A 31 3.38 3.64 -4.53
C LEU A 31 3.25 5.13 -4.18
N ARG A 32 4.02 5.99 -4.83
CA ARG A 32 3.96 7.44 -4.63
C ARG A 32 2.57 8.00 -4.95
N ALA A 33 1.93 7.54 -6.01
CA ALA A 33 0.58 7.98 -6.38
C ALA A 33 -0.45 7.54 -5.34
N ASP A 34 -0.38 6.29 -4.88
CA ASP A 34 -1.30 5.72 -3.89
C ASP A 34 -1.13 6.41 -2.53
N GLU A 35 0.10 6.63 -2.07
CA GLU A 35 0.41 7.29 -0.79
C GLU A 35 -0.02 8.76 -0.73
N LEU A 36 -0.18 9.42 -1.89
CA LEU A 36 -0.60 10.82 -2.00
C LEU A 36 -2.09 10.97 -2.36
N ASP A 37 -2.88 9.89 -2.36
CA ASP A 37 -4.31 10.00 -2.59
C ASP A 37 -4.96 10.91 -1.53
N SER A 38 -5.64 11.95 -2.03
CA SER A 38 -6.40 12.91 -1.23
C SER A 38 -7.44 12.32 -0.29
N LYS A 39 -7.86 11.06 -0.52
CA LYS A 39 -8.83 10.33 0.30
C LYS A 39 -8.21 9.65 1.52
N LEU A 40 -6.88 9.56 1.60
CA LEU A 40 -6.22 8.93 2.74
C LEU A 40 -6.35 9.80 3.99
N GLU A 41 -6.54 9.14 5.12
CA GLU A 41 -6.78 9.78 6.42
C GLU A 41 -5.84 9.20 7.49
N GLY A 42 -5.68 9.94 8.59
CA GLY A 42 -4.90 9.48 9.74
C GLY A 42 -3.45 9.14 9.39
N PHE A 43 -3.01 7.94 9.75
CA PHE A 43 -1.63 7.46 9.61
C PHE A 43 -1.31 6.89 8.23
N GLU A 44 -2.32 6.69 7.37
CA GLU A 44 -2.13 6.21 6.00
C GLU A 44 -1.69 7.34 5.06
N LYS A 45 -2.00 8.59 5.42
CA LYS A 45 -1.79 9.75 4.56
C LYS A 45 -0.30 10.12 4.44
N GLY A 46 0.19 10.11 3.20
CA GLY A 46 1.48 10.65 2.82
C GLY A 46 1.46 12.16 2.58
N TYR A 47 2.60 12.80 2.80
CA TYR A 47 2.84 14.22 2.54
C TYR A 47 4.09 14.38 1.66
N MET A 48 3.95 15.14 0.57
CA MET A 48 5.10 15.51 -0.26
C MET A 48 5.95 16.56 0.48
N THR A 49 7.23 16.26 0.65
CA THR A 49 8.21 17.19 1.23
C THR A 49 8.85 18.07 0.16
N GLU A 50 9.55 19.11 0.59
CA GLU A 50 10.35 19.97 -0.31
C GLU A 50 11.55 19.25 -0.94
N LEU A 51 11.89 18.06 -0.46
CA LEU A 51 12.98 17.22 -0.94
C LEU A 51 12.50 16.13 -1.91
N ASP A 52 11.26 16.25 -2.42
CA ASP A 52 10.61 15.29 -3.31
C ASP A 52 10.45 13.86 -2.73
N ALA A 53 10.53 13.74 -1.40
CA ALA A 53 10.26 12.50 -0.68
C ALA A 53 8.87 12.52 -0.03
N VAL A 54 8.22 11.35 0.04
CA VAL A 54 6.97 11.18 0.78
C VAL A 54 7.27 10.94 2.26
N ASN A 55 6.60 11.68 3.13
CA ASN A 55 6.63 11.51 4.59
C ASN A 55 5.28 10.98 5.10
N VAL A 56 5.32 10.09 6.10
CA VAL A 56 4.14 9.59 6.83
C VAL A 56 4.33 9.79 8.33
N MET A 57 3.21 9.83 9.07
CA MET A 57 3.21 9.94 10.53
C MET A 57 2.70 8.64 11.16
N THR A 58 3.45 8.06 12.10
CA THR A 58 3.10 6.80 12.79
C THR A 58 2.46 7.01 14.16
N GLY A 59 2.08 8.24 14.48
CA GLY A 59 1.45 8.60 15.75
C GLY A 59 2.40 8.44 16.93
N VAL A 60 1.93 7.77 17.98
CA VAL A 60 2.72 7.57 19.22
C VAL A 60 3.76 6.45 19.10
N PHE A 61 3.68 5.63 18.05
CA PHE A 61 4.59 4.51 17.84
C PHE A 61 5.82 4.98 17.05
N THR A 62 6.79 5.55 17.77
CA THR A 62 8.00 6.13 17.19
C THR A 62 9.28 5.32 17.48
N GLY A 63 9.16 4.12 18.06
CA GLY A 63 10.28 3.23 18.39
C GLY A 63 9.92 2.11 19.34
#